data_AF-A0A8T7JPY8-F1
#
_entry.id   AF-A0A8T7JPY8-F1
#
_cell.length_a   1.000
_cell.length_b   1.000
_cell.length_c   1.000
_cell.angle_alpha   90.00
_cell.angle_beta   90.00
_cell.angle_gamma   90.00
#
_symmetry.space_group_name_H-M   'P 1'
#
loop_
_entity.id
_entity.type
_entity.pdbx_description
1 polymer ?
#
loop_
_entity_poly.entity_id
_entity_poly.type
_entity_poly.pdbx_seq_one_letter_code
_entity_poly.pdbx_strand_id
1 'polypeptide(L)'
;MLERIKQIFSIEGIVFILGIDRTQLEQAVKAAHGDGIDTDGYLRRFVHFNVNLPEPTVEKYCKFLFERFKLQEVFSKRRTGPEESESLMRAFVSLAKTYHFSLRVIEQCFTKINLVLRTTPTSERIFPFLLALLVAIKTEKPASYDLLLDSLSAAQVNTLTGALKQELDLNDRLYKWAVANSKRILSAAISKTPNSRTSHSMR
;
A
#
# COMPACT_ATOMS: atom_id res chain seq x y z
N MET A 1 35.49 -19.23 -3.34
CA MET A 1 34.78 -17.96 -3.64
C MET A 1 34.44 -17.15 -2.36
N LEU A 2 34.00 -17.78 -1.26
CA LEU A 2 33.70 -17.08 0.01
C LEU A 2 34.90 -16.45 0.75
N GLU A 3 36.13 -16.88 0.45
CA GLU A 3 37.34 -16.22 0.94
C GLU A 3 37.49 -14.77 0.42
N ARG A 4 36.99 -14.51 -0.81
CA ARG A 4 36.91 -13.14 -1.34
C ARG A 4 35.87 -12.30 -0.60
N ILE A 5 34.76 -12.91 -0.17
CA ILE A 5 33.74 -12.25 0.64
C ILE A 5 34.30 -11.90 2.02
N LYS A 6 35.12 -12.78 2.62
CA LYS A 6 35.85 -12.49 3.85
C LYS A 6 36.75 -11.26 3.71
N GLN A 7 37.50 -11.16 2.61
CA GLN A 7 38.36 -9.99 2.37
C GLN A 7 37.58 -8.68 2.23
N ILE A 8 36.40 -8.70 1.58
CA ILE A 8 35.56 -7.51 1.45
C ILE A 8 35.05 -7.04 2.82
N PHE A 9 34.66 -7.97 3.70
CA PHE A 9 34.12 -7.64 5.02
C PHE A 9 35.16 -7.44 6.11
N SER A 10 36.44 -7.74 5.87
CA SER A 10 37.53 -7.64 6.86
C SER A 10 38.41 -6.40 6.65
N ILE A 11 37.84 -5.30 6.18
CA ILE A 11 38.55 -4.02 6.02
C ILE A 11 38.56 -3.30 7.36
N GLU A 12 39.74 -2.96 7.85
CA GLU A 12 39.92 -2.26 9.12
C GLU A 12 39.25 -0.87 9.09
N GLY A 13 38.53 -0.54 10.17
CA GLY A 13 37.82 0.75 10.29
C GLY A 13 36.45 0.83 9.60
N ILE A 14 35.96 -0.25 8.95
CA ILE A 14 34.66 -0.26 8.28
C ILE A 14 33.67 -1.17 9.03
N VAL A 15 32.47 -0.66 9.31
CA VAL A 15 31.35 -1.43 9.87
C VAL A 15 30.35 -1.75 8.75
N PHE A 16 30.09 -3.04 8.54
CA PHE A 16 29.08 -3.50 7.59
C PHE A 16 27.76 -3.81 8.30
N ILE A 17 26.67 -3.23 7.80
CA ILE A 17 25.31 -3.52 8.26
C ILE A 17 24.60 -4.32 7.17
N LEU A 18 24.18 -5.54 7.49
CA LEU A 18 23.55 -6.47 6.54
C LEU A 18 22.04 -6.57 6.85
N GLY A 19 21.21 -6.10 5.93
CA GLY A 19 19.75 -6.35 5.96
C GLY A 19 19.44 -7.61 5.18
N ILE A 20 19.36 -8.76 5.86
CA ILE A 20 19.24 -10.08 5.23
C ILE A 20 18.05 -10.87 5.77
N ASP A 21 17.43 -11.66 4.90
CA ASP A 21 16.58 -12.78 5.32
C ASP A 21 17.48 -13.95 5.71
N ARG A 22 17.51 -14.26 7.01
CA ARG A 22 18.38 -15.28 7.57
C ARG A 22 18.10 -16.66 6.97
N THR A 23 16.84 -17.02 6.81
CA THR A 23 16.45 -18.35 6.30
C THR A 23 16.90 -18.51 4.86
N GLN A 24 16.71 -17.48 4.02
CA GLN A 24 17.20 -17.52 2.64
C GLN A 24 18.73 -17.58 2.57
N LEU A 25 19.43 -16.87 3.46
CA LEU A 25 20.88 -16.93 3.50
C LEU A 25 21.39 -18.33 3.89
N GLU A 26 20.76 -18.97 4.87
CA GLU A 26 21.09 -20.35 5.26
C GLU A 26 20.88 -21.32 4.09
N GLN A 27 19.77 -21.21 3.36
CA GLN A 27 19.51 -22.02 2.17
C GLN A 27 20.53 -21.77 1.04
N ALA A 28 20.93 -20.51 0.83
CA ALA A 28 21.96 -20.17 -0.14
C ALA A 28 23.33 -20.78 0.23
N VAL A 29 23.69 -20.79 1.51
CA VAL A 29 24.92 -21.43 1.99
C VAL A 29 24.86 -22.95 1.78
N LYS A 30 23.73 -23.60 2.07
CA LYS A 30 23.53 -25.04 1.81
C LYS A 30 23.65 -25.36 0.33
N ALA A 31 23.02 -24.58 -0.54
CA ALA A 31 23.10 -24.78 -1.99
C ALA A 31 24.54 -24.64 -2.52
N ALA A 32 25.36 -23.77 -1.93
CA ALA A 32 26.74 -23.55 -2.35
C ALA A 32 27.74 -24.57 -1.79
N HIS A 33 27.45 -25.18 -0.62
CA HIS A 33 28.40 -26.01 0.12
C HIS A 33 27.94 -27.44 0.43
N GLY A 34 26.72 -27.78 0.06
CA GLY A 34 26.09 -29.07 0.33
C GLY A 34 25.25 -29.06 1.62
N ASP A 35 24.26 -29.96 1.66
CA ASP A 35 23.25 -30.02 2.74
C ASP A 35 23.79 -30.39 4.12
N GLY A 36 25.02 -30.92 4.19
CA GLY A 36 25.68 -31.30 5.44
C GLY A 36 26.43 -30.18 6.17
N ILE A 37 26.44 -28.95 5.63
CA ILE A 37 27.16 -27.83 6.26
C ILE A 37 26.40 -27.29 7.49
N ASP A 38 27.13 -27.04 8.58
CA ASP A 38 26.65 -26.21 9.69
C ASP A 38 26.60 -24.74 9.24
N THR A 39 25.44 -24.32 8.76
CA THR A 39 25.21 -22.96 8.28
C THR A 39 25.33 -21.92 9.39
N ASP A 40 24.93 -22.23 10.63
CA ASP A 40 25.01 -21.27 11.74
C ASP A 40 26.46 -21.00 12.11
N GLY A 41 27.25 -22.06 12.32
CA GLY A 41 28.68 -21.96 12.58
C GLY A 41 29.44 -21.26 11.44
N TYR A 42 29.01 -21.48 10.19
CA TYR A 42 29.58 -20.81 9.03
C TYR A 42 29.31 -19.29 9.03
N LEU A 43 28.06 -18.87 9.26
CA LEU A 43 27.67 -17.46 9.23
C LEU A 43 28.27 -16.64 10.37
N ARG A 44 28.53 -17.26 11.54
CA ARG A 44 29.23 -16.60 12.67
C ARG A 44 30.65 -16.13 12.34
N ARG A 45 31.25 -16.60 11.25
CA ARG A 45 32.57 -16.12 10.78
C ARG A 45 32.50 -14.72 10.16
N PHE A 46 31.31 -14.25 9.79
CA PHE A 46 31.09 -12.99 9.08
C PHE A 46 30.14 -12.06 9.83
N VAL A 47 29.15 -12.64 10.52
CA VAL A 47 28.12 -11.90 11.24
C VAL A 47 28.39 -11.98 12.74
N HIS A 48 29.05 -10.94 13.26
CA HIS A 48 29.41 -10.85 14.68
C HIS A 48 28.22 -10.55 15.59
N PHE A 49 27.24 -9.79 15.08
CA PHE A 49 26.08 -9.37 15.85
C PHE A 49 24.82 -9.46 15.01
N ASN A 50 23.75 -9.95 15.63
CA ASN A 50 22.44 -10.06 15.01
C ASN A 50 21.44 -9.19 15.78
N VAL A 51 20.70 -8.36 15.04
CA VAL A 51 19.62 -7.54 15.59
C VAL A 51 18.34 -7.89 14.85
N ASN A 52 17.31 -8.26 15.61
CA ASN A 52 15.96 -8.34 15.07
C ASN A 52 15.27 -7.01 15.33
N LEU A 53 14.82 -6.36 14.26
CA LEU A 53 14.04 -5.13 14.38
C LEU A 53 12.60 -5.49 14.76
N PRO A 54 11.99 -4.80 15.74
CA PRO A 54 10.59 -5.03 16.08
C PRO A 54 9.69 -4.59 14.93
N GLU A 55 8.65 -5.36 14.65
CA GLU A 55 7.67 -4.97 13.64
C GLU A 55 6.87 -3.74 14.11
N PRO A 56 6.71 -2.72 13.26
CA PRO A 56 5.87 -1.58 13.60
C PRO A 56 4.39 -1.98 13.57
N THR A 57 3.58 -1.36 14.42
CA THR A 57 2.12 -1.48 14.27
C THR A 57 1.67 -0.78 12.99
N VAL A 58 0.54 -1.23 12.42
CA VAL A 58 -0.04 -0.65 11.20
C VAL A 58 -0.19 0.87 11.33
N GLU A 59 -0.63 1.37 12.48
CA GLU A 59 -0.84 2.81 12.71
C GLU A 59 0.48 3.58 12.72
N LYS A 60 1.49 3.05 13.41
CA LYS A 60 2.83 3.66 13.44
C LYS A 60 3.41 3.73 12.03
N TYR A 61 3.27 2.66 11.26
CA TYR A 61 3.79 2.60 9.90
C TYR A 61 3.01 3.51 8.94
N CYS A 62 1.67 3.53 9.01
CA CYS A 62 0.84 4.45 8.24
C CYS A 62 1.17 5.90 8.56
N LYS A 63 1.36 6.25 9.84
CA LYS A 63 1.78 7.60 10.26
C LYS A 63 3.15 7.97 9.70
N PHE A 64 4.12 7.06 9.79
CA PHE A 64 5.44 7.24 9.20
C PHE A 64 5.36 7.50 7.69
N LEU A 65 4.56 6.72 6.95
CA LEU A 65 4.38 6.93 5.51
C LEU A 65 3.70 8.25 5.20
N PHE A 66 2.72 8.67 6.01
CA PHE A 66 2.03 9.94 5.85
C PHE A 66 2.99 11.14 5.95
N GLU A 67 3.91 11.07 6.91
CA GLU A 67 5.00 12.04 7.09
C GLU A 67 6.01 11.96 5.94
N ARG A 68 6.48 10.75 5.60
CA ARG A 68 7.47 10.52 4.52
C ARG A 68 6.99 11.05 3.17
N PHE A 69 5.72 10.83 2.83
CA PHE A 69 5.11 11.32 1.59
C PHE A 69 4.69 12.79 1.64
N LYS A 70 4.89 13.46 2.79
CA LYS A 70 4.50 14.85 3.04
C LYS A 70 3.03 15.10 2.73
N LEU A 71 2.17 14.13 3.07
CA LEU A 71 0.74 14.21 2.72
C LEU A 71 0.05 15.38 3.43
N GLN A 72 0.51 15.76 4.63
CA GLN A 72 0.00 16.95 5.32
C GLN A 72 0.15 18.23 4.46
N GLU A 73 1.29 18.39 3.76
CA GLU A 73 1.51 19.53 2.86
C GLU A 73 0.62 19.49 1.61
N VAL A 74 0.20 18.30 1.18
CA VAL A 74 -0.71 18.13 0.05
C VAL A 74 -2.14 18.48 0.46
N PHE A 75 -2.56 18.04 1.65
CA PHE A 75 -3.87 18.33 2.19
C PHE A 75 -4.03 19.79 2.60
N SER A 76 -3.01 20.44 3.15
CA SER A 76 -3.09 21.85 3.58
C SER A 76 -3.43 22.82 2.45
N LYS A 77 -3.17 22.45 1.20
CA LYS A 77 -3.52 23.22 -0.01
C LYS A 77 -5.00 23.08 -0.41
N ARG A 78 -5.76 22.22 0.25
CA ARG A 78 -7.17 21.92 -0.05
C ARG A 78 -8.08 22.57 0.99
N ARG A 79 -9.26 23.03 0.55
CA ARG A 79 -10.24 23.72 1.41
C ARG A 79 -10.69 22.88 2.61
N THR A 80 -10.86 21.57 2.44
CA THR A 80 -11.27 20.60 3.47
C THR A 80 -10.11 19.68 3.89
N GLY A 81 -8.88 20.13 3.69
CA GLY A 81 -7.65 19.35 3.85
C GLY A 81 -7.49 18.60 5.17
N PRO A 82 -7.57 19.27 6.33
CA PRO A 82 -7.37 18.62 7.63
C PRO A 82 -8.36 17.47 7.87
N GLU A 83 -9.66 17.70 7.64
CA GLU A 83 -10.70 16.68 7.81
C GLU A 83 -10.53 15.50 6.83
N GLU A 84 -10.17 15.79 5.57
CA GLU A 84 -9.91 14.77 4.56
C GLU A 84 -8.71 13.90 4.93
N SER A 85 -7.65 14.52 5.44
CA SER A 85 -6.42 13.85 5.84
C SER A 85 -6.65 12.86 7.00
N GLU A 86 -7.37 13.31 8.03
CA GLU A 86 -7.66 12.50 9.22
C GLU A 86 -8.62 11.36 8.86
N SER A 87 -9.64 11.65 8.04
CA SER A 87 -10.57 10.65 7.54
C SER A 87 -9.86 9.60 6.67
N LEU A 88 -8.92 10.01 5.81
CA LEU A 88 -8.13 9.08 4.99
C LEU A 88 -7.31 8.15 5.87
N MET A 89 -6.61 8.71 6.86
CA MET A 89 -5.78 7.95 7.78
C MET A 89 -6.61 6.92 8.56
N ARG A 90 -7.74 7.34 9.15
CA ARG A 90 -8.66 6.45 9.88
C ARG A 90 -9.19 5.34 8.99
N ALA A 91 -9.67 5.69 7.79
CA ALA A 91 -10.18 4.74 6.81
C ALA A 91 -9.13 3.68 6.45
N PHE A 92 -7.93 4.13 6.08
CA PHE A 92 -6.89 3.26 5.58
C PHE A 92 -6.33 2.35 6.67
N VAL A 93 -6.12 2.86 7.88
CA VAL A 93 -5.70 2.04 9.03
C VAL A 93 -6.72 0.95 9.34
N SER A 94 -8.02 1.27 9.33
CA SER A 94 -9.07 0.28 9.54
C SER A 94 -9.03 -0.81 8.47
N LEU A 95 -8.96 -0.44 7.19
CA LEU A 95 -8.88 -1.38 6.08
C LEU A 95 -7.63 -2.27 6.18
N ALA A 96 -6.46 -1.67 6.42
CA ALA A 96 -5.20 -2.40 6.51
C ALA A 96 -5.18 -3.42 7.65
N LYS A 97 -5.84 -3.13 8.78
CA LYS A 97 -6.02 -4.08 9.87
C LYS A 97 -7.00 -5.20 9.52
N THR A 98 -8.17 -4.86 8.98
CA THR A 98 -9.22 -5.84 8.65
C THR A 98 -8.75 -6.86 7.61
N TYR A 99 -8.04 -6.39 6.58
CA TYR A 99 -7.51 -7.25 5.53
C TYR A 99 -6.08 -7.76 5.81
N HIS A 100 -5.52 -7.50 6.99
CA HIS A 100 -4.17 -7.95 7.40
C HIS A 100 -3.05 -7.62 6.38
N PHE A 101 -2.99 -6.36 5.93
CA PHE A 101 -2.00 -5.96 4.92
C PHE A 101 -0.56 -6.07 5.43
N SER A 102 0.32 -6.57 4.56
CA SER A 102 1.76 -6.48 4.79
C SER A 102 2.25 -5.03 4.69
N LEU A 103 3.39 -4.73 5.32
CA LEU A 103 4.02 -3.40 5.23
C LEU A 103 4.28 -2.99 3.77
N ARG A 104 4.66 -3.96 2.92
CA ARG A 104 4.86 -3.74 1.48
C ARG A 104 3.57 -3.30 0.78
N VAL A 105 2.44 -3.93 1.07
CA VAL A 105 1.14 -3.56 0.50
C VAL A 105 0.73 -2.16 0.97
N ILE A 106 0.92 -1.87 2.25
CA ILE A 106 0.64 -0.54 2.83
C ILE A 106 1.46 0.54 2.11
N GLU A 107 2.75 0.31 1.87
CA GLU A 107 3.61 1.25 1.15
C GLU A 107 3.17 1.46 -0.31
N GLN A 108 2.78 0.40 -1.01
CA GLN A 108 2.25 0.49 -2.38
C GLN A 108 0.94 1.29 -2.42
N CYS A 109 0.06 1.07 -1.46
CA CYS A 109 -1.18 1.83 -1.32
C CYS A 109 -0.90 3.32 -1.10
N PHE A 110 -0.02 3.67 -0.17
CA PHE A 110 0.35 5.08 0.07
C PHE A 110 1.01 5.72 -1.14
N THR A 111 1.80 4.97 -1.92
CA THR A 111 2.38 5.45 -3.18
C THR A 111 1.29 5.82 -4.19
N LYS A 112 0.28 4.96 -4.36
CA LYS A 112 -0.88 5.22 -5.24
C LYS A 112 -1.73 6.39 -4.73
N ILE A 113 -2.01 6.45 -3.43
CA ILE A 113 -2.71 7.58 -2.80
C ILE A 113 -1.97 8.88 -3.07
N ASN A 114 -0.65 8.92 -2.82
CA ASN A 114 0.17 10.10 -3.05
C ASN A 114 0.14 10.56 -4.51
N LEU A 115 0.17 9.62 -5.47
CA LEU A 115 0.01 9.92 -6.88
C LEU A 115 -1.34 10.60 -7.16
N VAL A 116 -2.44 9.97 -6.75
CA VAL A 116 -3.80 10.50 -6.95
C VAL A 116 -3.95 11.90 -6.32
N LEU A 117 -3.47 12.09 -5.10
CA LEU A 117 -3.59 13.38 -4.41
C LEU A 117 -2.83 14.51 -5.10
N ARG A 118 -1.73 14.20 -5.79
CA ARG A 118 -0.89 15.16 -6.51
C ARG A 118 -1.38 15.43 -7.94
N THR A 119 -2.02 14.44 -8.58
CA THR A 119 -2.58 14.60 -9.93
C THR A 119 -3.97 15.22 -9.93
N THR A 120 -4.71 15.12 -8.81
CA THR A 120 -6.05 15.71 -8.69
C THR A 120 -5.98 17.19 -8.33
N PRO A 121 -6.67 18.08 -9.07
CA PRO A 121 -6.72 19.51 -8.75
C PRO A 121 -7.13 19.78 -7.30
N THR A 122 -6.58 20.83 -6.71
CA THR A 122 -6.87 21.23 -5.31
C THR A 122 -8.29 21.77 -5.11
N SER A 123 -8.96 22.15 -6.20
CA SER A 123 -10.36 22.61 -6.22
C SER A 123 -11.38 21.49 -6.09
N GLU A 124 -10.99 20.23 -6.37
CA GLU A 124 -11.89 19.08 -6.27
C GLU A 124 -11.82 18.45 -4.87
N ARG A 125 -13.01 18.12 -4.34
CA ARG A 125 -13.15 17.43 -3.06
C ARG A 125 -12.77 15.97 -3.23
N ILE A 126 -11.94 15.45 -2.33
CA ILE A 126 -11.59 14.03 -2.31
C ILE A 126 -12.55 13.31 -1.38
N PHE A 127 -12.90 12.07 -1.72
CA PHE A 127 -13.66 11.17 -0.86
C PHE A 127 -12.68 10.18 -0.21
N PRO A 128 -12.21 10.44 1.03
CA PRO A 128 -11.07 9.72 1.61
C PRO A 128 -11.30 8.22 1.76
N PHE A 129 -12.50 7.83 2.21
CA PHE A 129 -12.91 6.44 2.37
C PHE A 129 -12.95 5.70 1.03
N LEU A 130 -13.53 6.33 0.01
CA LEU A 130 -13.61 5.74 -1.32
C LEU A 130 -12.21 5.58 -1.92
N LEU A 131 -11.35 6.58 -1.77
CA LEU A 131 -9.97 6.52 -2.22
C LEU A 131 -9.20 5.39 -1.55
N ALA A 132 -9.26 5.30 -0.21
CA ALA A 132 -8.61 4.25 0.55
C ALA A 132 -9.09 2.85 0.11
N LEU A 133 -10.40 2.68 -0.04
CA LEU A 133 -11.01 1.42 -0.47
C LEU A 133 -10.58 1.03 -1.88
N LEU A 134 -10.69 1.95 -2.85
CA LEU A 134 -10.32 1.66 -4.24
C LEU A 134 -8.84 1.30 -4.37
N VAL A 135 -7.97 2.00 -3.65
CA VAL A 135 -6.53 1.72 -3.65
C VAL A 135 -6.22 0.38 -2.96
N ALA A 136 -6.90 0.07 -1.86
CA ALA A 136 -6.79 -1.21 -1.16
C ALA A 136 -7.17 -2.38 -2.09
N ILE A 137 -8.34 -2.32 -2.71
CA ILE A 137 -8.83 -3.37 -3.63
C ILE A 137 -7.89 -3.50 -4.83
N LYS A 138 -7.47 -2.39 -5.43
CA LYS A 138 -6.53 -2.39 -6.57
C LYS A 138 -5.17 -3.01 -6.23
N THR A 139 -4.77 -3.03 -4.97
CA THR A 139 -3.44 -3.52 -4.56
C THR A 139 -3.48 -4.99 -4.19
N GLU A 140 -4.51 -5.44 -3.48
CA GLU A 140 -4.65 -6.85 -3.06
C GLU A 140 -5.25 -7.75 -4.14
N LYS A 141 -6.22 -7.26 -4.91
CA LYS A 141 -6.99 -8.09 -5.86
C LYS A 141 -7.18 -7.34 -7.18
N PRO A 142 -6.13 -7.25 -8.03
CA PRO A 142 -6.23 -6.57 -9.32
C PRO A 142 -7.33 -7.18 -10.22
N ALA A 143 -7.49 -8.51 -10.23
CA ALA A 143 -8.55 -9.16 -11.01
C ALA A 143 -9.98 -8.79 -10.53
N SER A 144 -10.18 -8.58 -9.22
CA SER A 144 -11.45 -8.09 -8.69
C SER A 144 -11.66 -6.61 -8.97
N TYR A 145 -10.58 -5.82 -9.07
CA TYR A 145 -10.63 -4.43 -9.49
C TYR A 145 -10.99 -4.27 -10.98
N ASP A 146 -10.51 -5.16 -11.84
CA ASP A 146 -10.87 -5.16 -13.27
C ASP A 146 -12.34 -5.57 -13.45
N LEU A 147 -12.83 -6.54 -12.67
CA LEU A 147 -14.27 -6.83 -12.61
C LEU A 147 -15.09 -5.64 -12.11
N LEU A 148 -14.59 -4.90 -11.12
CA LEU A 148 -15.24 -3.66 -10.67
C LEU A 148 -15.28 -2.60 -11.78
N LEU A 149 -14.27 -2.51 -12.63
CA LEU A 149 -14.26 -1.57 -13.75
C LEU A 149 -15.13 -2.02 -14.92
N ASP A 150 -15.18 -3.31 -15.21
CA ASP A 150 -15.97 -3.90 -16.30
C ASP A 150 -17.47 -4.05 -15.95
N SER A 151 -17.83 -4.25 -14.67
CA SER A 151 -19.20 -4.56 -14.22
C SER A 151 -19.89 -3.43 -13.42
N LEU A 152 -19.47 -2.17 -13.57
CA LEU A 152 -20.09 -0.99 -12.97
C LEU A 152 -21.47 -0.66 -13.58
N SER A 153 -22.37 -1.65 -13.62
CA SER A 153 -23.82 -1.45 -13.74
C SER A 153 -24.39 -0.98 -12.41
N ALA A 154 -25.37 -0.07 -12.45
CA ALA A 154 -26.03 0.54 -11.29
C ALA A 154 -26.60 -0.48 -10.27
N ALA A 155 -26.81 -1.74 -10.67
CA ALA A 155 -27.27 -2.82 -9.81
C ALA A 155 -26.19 -3.32 -8.85
N GLN A 156 -24.94 -3.50 -9.30
CA GLN A 156 -23.85 -4.05 -8.47
C GLN A 156 -23.21 -3.02 -7.55
N VAL A 157 -23.36 -1.72 -7.86
CA VAL A 157 -23.06 -0.63 -6.92
C VAL A 157 -23.86 -0.79 -5.62
N ASN A 158 -25.11 -1.29 -5.69
CA ASN A 158 -25.92 -1.59 -4.49
C ASN A 158 -25.39 -2.80 -3.71
N THR A 159 -24.90 -3.82 -4.41
CA THR A 159 -24.33 -5.02 -3.78
C THR A 159 -23.02 -4.71 -3.08
N LEU A 160 -22.17 -3.88 -3.69
CA LEU A 160 -20.94 -3.38 -3.07
C LEU A 160 -21.23 -2.46 -1.89
N THR A 161 -22.23 -1.58 -1.99
CA THR A 161 -22.69 -0.84 -0.80
C THR A 161 -23.31 -1.74 0.27
N GLY A 162 -23.89 -2.89 -0.11
CA GLY A 162 -24.38 -3.91 0.82
C GLY A 162 -23.26 -4.65 1.54
N ALA A 163 -22.21 -5.07 0.82
CA ALA A 163 -21.03 -5.69 1.40
C ALA A 163 -20.24 -4.72 2.29
N LEU A 164 -20.08 -3.46 1.85
CA LEU A 164 -19.48 -2.40 2.66
C LEU A 164 -20.29 -2.07 3.92
N LYS A 165 -21.61 -2.26 3.92
CA LYS A 165 -22.46 -2.11 5.11
C LYS A 165 -22.30 -3.24 6.12
N GLN A 166 -21.85 -4.43 5.72
CA GLN A 166 -21.65 -5.56 6.61
C GLN A 166 -20.26 -5.59 7.27
N GLU A 167 -19.23 -5.05 6.60
CA GLU A 167 -17.85 -5.02 7.12
C GLU A 167 -17.46 -3.71 7.84
N LEU A 168 -18.21 -2.61 7.66
CA LEU A 168 -17.94 -1.34 8.37
C LEU A 168 -18.93 -1.11 9.52
N ASP A 169 -18.41 -0.87 10.72
CA ASP A 169 -19.19 -0.50 11.92
C ASP A 169 -19.98 0.82 11.69
N LEU A 170 -21.31 0.72 11.71
CA LEU A 170 -22.27 1.67 11.09
C LEU A 170 -22.65 2.89 11.96
N ASN A 171 -21.82 3.30 12.91
CA ASN A 171 -22.19 4.35 13.88
C ASN A 171 -21.84 5.79 13.49
N ASP A 172 -21.06 6.01 12.44
CA ASP A 172 -20.61 7.36 12.08
C ASP A 172 -21.42 7.96 10.90
N ARG A 173 -21.97 9.17 11.13
CA ARG A 173 -22.94 9.87 10.25
C ARG A 173 -22.36 10.20 8.88
N LEU A 174 -21.03 10.32 8.78
CA LEU A 174 -20.32 10.55 7.51
C LEU A 174 -20.36 9.32 6.58
N TYR A 175 -20.42 8.11 7.14
CA TYR A 175 -20.48 6.88 6.36
C TYR A 175 -21.87 6.62 5.79
N LYS A 176 -22.93 6.98 6.52
CA LYS A 176 -24.30 6.97 5.98
C LYS A 176 -24.41 7.89 4.76
N TRP A 177 -23.76 9.05 4.80
CA TRP A 177 -23.70 9.97 3.66
C TRP A 177 -22.83 9.44 2.52
N ALA A 178 -21.65 8.88 2.81
CA ALA A 178 -20.76 8.31 1.80
C ALA A 178 -21.38 7.12 1.07
N VAL A 179 -22.09 6.24 1.79
CA VAL A 179 -22.87 5.14 1.23
C VAL A 179 -24.03 5.67 0.39
N ALA A 180 -24.78 6.66 0.89
CA ALA A 180 -25.90 7.26 0.15
C ALA A 180 -25.46 7.98 -1.14
N ASN A 181 -24.27 8.60 -1.14
CA ASN A 181 -23.76 9.39 -2.25
C ASN A 181 -22.74 8.65 -3.11
N SER A 182 -22.31 7.45 -2.74
CA SER A 182 -21.40 6.60 -3.51
C SER A 182 -21.85 6.41 -4.95
N LYS A 183 -23.15 6.21 -5.18
CA LYS A 183 -23.77 6.15 -6.52
C LYS A 183 -23.50 7.40 -7.36
N ARG A 184 -23.64 8.59 -6.77
CA ARG A 184 -23.48 9.87 -7.46
C ARG A 184 -22.02 10.20 -7.76
N ILE A 185 -21.12 9.78 -6.88
CA ILE A 185 -19.68 10.01 -7.00
C ILE A 185 -19.10 9.09 -8.07
N LEU A 186 -19.51 7.81 -8.07
CA LEU A 186 -19.10 6.85 -9.08
C LEU A 186 -19.68 7.21 -10.46
N SER A 187 -20.93 7.67 -10.55
CA SER A 187 -21.50 8.14 -11.82
C SER A 187 -20.82 9.40 -12.36
N ALA A 188 -20.36 10.31 -11.49
CA ALA A 188 -19.60 11.50 -11.88
C ALA A 188 -18.14 11.19 -12.28
N ALA A 189 -17.54 10.12 -11.72
CA ALA A 189 -16.21 9.68 -12.12
C ALA A 189 -16.22 9.01 -13.51
N ILE A 190 -17.28 8.27 -13.84
CA ILE A 190 -17.48 7.62 -15.14
C ILE A 190 -17.75 8.64 -16.26
N SER A 191 -18.43 9.76 -15.97
CA SER A 191 -18.71 10.79 -17.00
C SER A 191 -17.51 11.69 -17.34
N LYS A 192 -16.43 11.66 -16.54
CA LYS A 192 -15.23 12.51 -16.74
C LYS A 192 -14.04 11.81 -17.42
N THR A 193 -14.12 10.51 -17.72
CA THR A 193 -13.11 9.84 -18.56
C THR A 193 -13.30 10.27 -20.03
N PRO A 194 -12.32 10.94 -20.68
CA PRO A 194 -12.42 11.27 -22.09
C PRO A 194 -12.28 10.00 -22.90
N ASN A 195 -13.27 9.77 -23.75
CA ASN A 195 -13.31 8.69 -24.72
C ASN A 195 -12.24 8.93 -25.81
N SER A 196 -10.98 8.55 -25.58
CA SER A 196 -9.98 8.50 -26.64
C SER A 196 -9.90 7.09 -27.20
N ARG A 197 -10.69 6.81 -28.24
CA ARG A 197 -10.41 5.84 -29.31
C ARG A 197 -11.52 5.90 -30.37
N THR A 198 -11.36 6.79 -31.34
CA THR A 198 -11.96 6.65 -32.67
C THR A 198 -10.93 6.97 -33.76
N SER A 199 -10.81 6.00 -34.67
CA SER A 199 -10.22 6.01 -36.02
C SER A 199 -8.72 6.28 -36.20
N HIS A 200 -7.93 5.20 -36.23
CA HIS A 200 -6.85 5.05 -37.21
C HIS A 200 -7.17 3.81 -38.07
N SER A 201 -7.67 4.01 -39.29
CA SER A 201 -7.73 3.02 -40.38
C SER A 201 -8.43 3.61 -41.62
N MET A 202 -7.71 3.63 -42.74
CA MET A 202 -8.15 3.71 -44.15
C MET A 202 -8.66 5.05 -44.69
N ARG A 203 -7.75 5.84 -45.26
CA ARG A 203 -7.57 5.98 -46.71
C ARG A 203 -6.21 6.62 -47.02
#